data_AF-A0AAN6ZSJ3-F1
#
_entry.id   AF-A0AAN6ZSJ3-F1
#
_cell.length_a   1.000
_cell.length_b   1.000
_cell.length_c   1.000
_cell.angle_alpha   90.00
_cell.angle_beta   90.00
_cell.angle_gamma   90.00
#
_symmetry.space_group_name_H-M   'P 1'
#
loop_
_entity.id
_entity.type
_entity.pdbx_description
1 polymer ?
#
loop_
_entity_poly.entity_id
_entity_poly.type
_entity_poly.pdbx_seq_one_letter_code
_entity_poly.pdbx_strand_id
1 'polypeptide(L)'
;MDIEDKCTETGRASDPALSPISSLTEAFQRLKIGEDTLALRSNGAAATTRRKRKPKPYIPRRNLEQRPYARNKPLEIVPSLVRHDVITFFANHFETALDSWISIVIKTTIPDNVASSDPCVLNSFQLLDKARTDGDKMLSRLAYIRLAYVFESLQKIVASDRRNGQLPARRRGYRNASIATDIYIEAQQAVTSRAEVKLRNRVARRWRILAGPSPIFVIIYSEVVERLANRTSIKNTERELEQLASDIVQNAPARIVKASQLLATMAEYAIRSHQSVDVGLLIQVRQELLGG
;
A
#
# COMPACT_ATOMS: atom_id res chain seq x y z
N MET A 1 70.03 -27.14 3.57
CA MET A 1 69.41 -27.99 4.60
C MET A 1 68.63 -27.05 5.53
N ASP A 2 67.56 -26.36 5.11
CA ASP A 2 66.34 -26.72 4.33
C ASP A 2 65.17 -26.88 5.32
N ILE A 3 64.13 -26.02 5.32
CA ILE A 3 62.98 -25.95 4.37
C ILE A 3 62.10 -27.20 4.55
N GLU A 4 60.79 -27.15 4.89
CA GLU A 4 59.79 -26.06 5.02
C GLU A 4 58.74 -26.45 6.10
N ASP A 5 58.22 -25.50 6.88
CA ASP A 5 56.86 -24.92 6.80
C ASP A 5 55.65 -25.90 6.77
N LYS A 6 54.75 -25.75 7.76
CA LYS A 6 53.30 -25.91 7.56
C LYS A 6 52.45 -25.33 8.70
N CYS A 7 51.69 -24.28 8.40
CA CYS A 7 50.60 -23.79 9.24
C CYS A 7 49.44 -24.79 9.33
N THR A 8 48.75 -24.88 10.47
CA THR A 8 47.32 -25.21 10.49
C THR A 8 46.63 -24.66 11.75
N GLU A 9 46.01 -23.48 11.63
CA GLU A 9 44.96 -23.08 12.56
C GLU A 9 43.68 -23.88 12.28
N THR A 10 42.98 -24.31 13.33
CA THR A 10 41.52 -24.53 13.27
C THR A 10 40.91 -23.99 14.57
N GLY A 11 40.14 -22.91 14.45
CA GLY A 11 39.65 -22.15 15.60
C GLY A 11 38.43 -22.79 16.27
N ARG A 12 38.26 -22.50 17.57
CA ARG A 12 36.95 -22.63 18.22
C ARG A 12 36.02 -21.55 17.66
N ALA A 13 34.99 -21.93 16.93
CA ALA A 13 33.83 -21.07 16.70
C ALA A 13 32.79 -21.35 17.78
N SER A 14 32.46 -20.34 18.59
CA SER A 14 31.33 -20.37 19.53
C SER A 14 30.15 -19.60 18.92
N ASP A 15 28.92 -20.02 19.19
CA ASP A 15 27.72 -19.36 18.66
C ASP A 15 27.59 -17.89 19.12
N PRO A 16 27.38 -16.93 18.20
CA PRO A 16 26.85 -15.63 18.52
C PRO A 16 25.32 -15.62 18.31
N ALA A 17 24.55 -15.69 19.40
CA ALA A 17 23.10 -15.55 19.36
C ALA A 17 22.71 -14.12 18.89
N LEU A 18 22.18 -13.99 17.68
CA LEU A 18 21.82 -12.69 17.09
C LEU A 18 20.58 -12.08 17.78
N SER A 19 20.81 -11.00 18.52
CA SER A 19 19.77 -10.27 19.27
C SER A 19 19.10 -9.20 18.39
N PRO A 20 17.77 -9.28 18.12
CA PRO A 20 17.08 -8.34 17.21
C PRO A 20 16.62 -7.05 17.93
N ILE A 21 17.57 -6.27 18.47
CA ILE A 21 17.23 -5.08 19.31
C ILE A 21 17.83 -3.76 18.76
N SER A 22 18.88 -3.78 17.94
CA SER A 22 19.60 -2.56 17.51
C SER A 22 18.90 -1.70 16.43
N SER A 23 17.96 -2.25 15.65
CA SER A 23 17.53 -1.65 14.37
C SER A 23 16.71 -0.35 14.47
N LEU A 24 16.13 -0.01 15.62
CA LEU A 24 15.31 1.21 15.76
C LEU A 24 16.12 2.47 16.08
N THR A 25 17.22 2.33 16.84
CA THR A 25 18.00 3.47 17.33
C THR A 25 18.80 4.15 16.22
N GLU A 26 19.38 3.38 15.30
CA GLU A 26 20.15 3.93 14.17
C GLU A 26 19.30 4.74 13.17
N ALA A 27 18.01 4.43 13.06
CA ALA A 27 17.11 5.04 12.09
C ALA A 27 16.88 6.55 12.35
N PHE A 28 16.96 6.97 13.62
CA PHE A 28 16.74 8.37 14.02
C PHE A 28 17.97 9.29 13.85
N GLN A 29 19.18 8.73 13.73
CA GLN A 29 20.41 9.54 13.77
C GLN A 29 20.93 10.01 12.39
N ARG A 30 20.37 9.52 11.27
CA ARG A 30 20.85 9.81 9.90
C ARG A 30 20.11 10.97 9.17
N LEU A 31 19.50 11.91 9.90
CA LEU A 31 18.69 13.01 9.34
C LEU A 31 19.33 14.41 9.40
N LYS A 32 20.65 14.54 9.16
CA LYS A 32 21.34 15.82 8.96
C LYS A 32 22.43 15.73 7.89
N ILE A 33 22.72 16.88 7.26
CA ILE A 33 23.67 17.10 6.14
C ILE A 33 23.12 16.57 4.79
N GLY A 34 23.02 17.36 3.71
CA GLY A 34 23.27 18.80 3.54
C GLY A 34 23.05 19.29 2.08
N GLU A 35 23.28 20.57 1.83
CA GLU A 35 22.91 21.35 0.63
C GLU A 35 24.13 21.75 -0.26
N ASP A 36 24.06 22.25 -1.50
CA ASP A 36 22.93 22.56 -2.42
C ASP A 36 23.00 21.70 -3.73
N THR A 37 23.36 22.08 -4.97
CA THR A 37 23.81 23.35 -5.62
C THR A 37 23.05 23.62 -6.93
N LEU A 38 22.56 24.85 -7.12
CA LEU A 38 21.85 25.33 -8.32
C LEU A 38 22.65 25.30 -9.64
N ALA A 39 22.01 24.99 -10.77
CA ALA A 39 22.37 25.51 -12.10
C ALA A 39 21.21 25.49 -13.12
N LEU A 40 21.08 26.54 -13.93
CA LEU A 40 20.04 26.71 -14.96
C LEU A 40 20.28 25.86 -16.22
N ARG A 41 19.20 25.51 -16.94
CA ARG A 41 19.18 25.64 -18.41
C ARG A 41 17.78 25.91 -18.98
N SER A 42 17.73 26.50 -20.18
CA SER A 42 16.58 27.22 -20.70
C SER A 42 16.18 26.84 -22.14
N ASN A 43 14.95 27.23 -22.50
CA ASN A 43 14.41 27.37 -23.86
C ASN A 43 14.10 26.09 -24.66
N GLY A 44 12.99 26.13 -25.41
CA GLY A 44 12.48 25.00 -26.20
C GLY A 44 11.06 25.17 -26.73
N ALA A 45 10.69 26.35 -27.22
CA ALA A 45 9.33 26.64 -27.68
C ALA A 45 9.01 25.98 -29.04
N ALA A 46 8.34 24.83 -29.04
CA ALA A 46 7.94 24.11 -30.25
C ALA A 46 6.42 24.13 -30.46
N ALA A 47 5.92 25.04 -31.30
CA ALA A 47 4.50 25.11 -31.66
C ALA A 47 4.08 23.92 -32.54
N THR A 48 3.11 23.13 -32.10
CA THR A 48 2.53 22.02 -32.87
C THR A 48 1.07 22.29 -33.28
N THR A 49 0.75 22.03 -34.54
CA THR A 49 -0.46 22.59 -35.18
C THR A 49 -1.75 21.81 -34.89
N ARG A 50 -2.83 22.58 -34.70
CA ARG A 50 -4.16 22.13 -34.26
C ARG A 50 -4.93 21.38 -35.38
N ARG A 51 -4.59 20.11 -35.64
CA ARG A 51 -5.35 19.25 -36.57
C ARG A 51 -6.82 19.13 -36.13
N LYS A 52 -7.74 19.68 -36.95
CA LYS A 52 -9.20 19.59 -36.75
C LYS A 52 -9.63 18.11 -36.81
N ARG A 53 -10.23 17.58 -35.73
CA ARG A 53 -10.82 16.22 -35.73
C ARG A 53 -12.20 16.26 -36.40
N LYS A 54 -12.44 15.38 -37.38
CA LYS A 54 -13.77 15.16 -37.97
C LYS A 54 -14.74 14.62 -36.89
N PRO A 55 -16.03 14.97 -36.93
CA PRO A 55 -17.02 14.37 -36.02
C PRO A 55 -17.18 12.87 -36.29
N LYS A 56 -17.48 12.09 -35.25
CA LYS A 56 -17.89 10.68 -35.41
C LYS A 56 -19.37 10.60 -35.80
N PRO A 57 -19.77 9.65 -36.67
CA PRO A 57 -21.18 9.43 -36.96
C PRO A 57 -21.95 8.96 -35.72
N TYR A 58 -23.21 9.36 -35.63
CA TYR A 58 -24.15 8.92 -34.61
C TYR A 58 -24.61 7.49 -34.90
N ILE A 59 -24.48 6.59 -33.91
CA ILE A 59 -25.02 5.23 -33.98
C ILE A 59 -26.27 5.18 -33.09
N PRO A 60 -27.47 4.91 -33.62
CA PRO A 60 -28.69 4.80 -32.82
C PRO A 60 -28.57 3.68 -31.78
N ARG A 61 -29.08 3.93 -30.56
CA ARG A 61 -29.30 2.88 -29.57
C ARG A 61 -30.41 1.94 -30.06
N ARG A 62 -30.05 0.76 -30.58
CA ARG A 62 -30.98 -0.38 -30.58
C ARG A 62 -31.19 -0.87 -29.15
N ASN A 63 -32.40 -1.31 -28.85
CA ASN A 63 -32.80 -1.74 -27.52
C ASN A 63 -31.94 -2.94 -27.06
N LEU A 64 -31.32 -2.84 -25.90
CA LEU A 64 -30.91 -4.04 -25.16
C LEU A 64 -32.15 -4.56 -24.46
N GLU A 65 -32.82 -5.53 -25.10
CA GLU A 65 -33.78 -6.38 -24.43
C GLU A 65 -33.12 -7.07 -23.24
N GLN A 66 -33.92 -7.28 -22.19
CA GLN A 66 -33.44 -7.71 -20.88
C GLN A 66 -33.08 -9.20 -20.88
N ARG A 67 -31.91 -9.55 -21.45
CA ARG A 67 -31.35 -10.89 -21.28
C ARG A 67 -31.07 -11.12 -19.78
N PRO A 68 -31.66 -12.15 -19.15
CA PRO A 68 -31.42 -12.45 -17.75
C PRO A 68 -29.99 -12.97 -17.60
N TYR A 69 -29.07 -12.08 -17.21
CA TYR A 69 -27.71 -12.48 -16.86
C TYR A 69 -27.77 -13.40 -15.63
N ALA A 70 -27.36 -14.66 -15.83
CA ALA A 70 -27.23 -15.61 -14.75
C ALA A 70 -26.36 -15.02 -13.64
N ARG A 71 -26.94 -14.86 -12.44
CA ARG A 71 -26.21 -14.46 -11.24
C ARG A 71 -25.30 -15.62 -10.83
N ASN A 72 -24.04 -15.57 -11.24
CA ASN A 72 -23.00 -16.35 -10.57
C ASN A 72 -23.03 -15.94 -9.08
N LYS A 73 -23.37 -16.89 -8.19
CA LYS A 73 -23.52 -16.63 -6.76
C LYS A 73 -22.18 -16.11 -6.20
N PRO A 74 -22.13 -14.94 -5.54
CA PRO A 74 -20.89 -14.49 -4.89
C PRO A 74 -20.54 -15.36 -3.66
N LEU A 75 -21.55 -15.98 -3.03
CA LEU A 75 -21.45 -16.72 -1.76
C LEU A 75 -20.52 -17.94 -1.82
N GLU A 76 -20.47 -18.68 -2.94
CA GLU A 76 -19.66 -19.90 -3.06
C GLU A 76 -18.15 -19.63 -3.18
N ILE A 77 -17.74 -18.37 -3.41
CA ILE A 77 -16.33 -17.99 -3.52
C ILE A 77 -15.71 -17.70 -2.15
N VAL A 78 -16.51 -17.21 -1.18
CA VAL A 78 -16.06 -16.75 0.15
C VAL A 78 -15.11 -17.73 0.87
N PRO A 79 -15.40 -19.04 0.98
CA PRO A 79 -14.54 -19.98 1.71
C PRO A 79 -13.16 -20.20 1.08
N SER A 80 -12.98 -19.82 -0.20
CA SER A 80 -11.69 -19.91 -0.90
C SER A 80 -10.83 -18.65 -0.74
N LEU A 81 -11.43 -17.51 -0.37
CA LEU A 81 -10.73 -16.23 -0.21
C LEU A 81 -10.06 -16.10 1.14
N VAL A 82 -10.68 -16.64 2.18
CA VAL A 82 -10.10 -16.77 3.52
C VAL A 82 -9.24 -18.05 3.55
N ARG A 83 -8.22 -18.09 4.40
CA ARG A 83 -7.42 -19.30 4.65
C ARG A 83 -8.23 -20.37 5.41
N HIS A 84 -7.70 -21.59 5.52
CA HIS A 84 -8.29 -22.63 6.39
C HIS A 84 -7.68 -22.62 7.80
N ASP A 85 -6.40 -22.29 7.92
CA ASP A 85 -5.59 -22.22 9.14
C ASP A 85 -5.68 -20.86 9.86
N VAL A 86 -6.78 -20.12 9.69
CA VAL A 86 -6.84 -18.66 9.93
C VAL A 86 -6.36 -18.22 11.31
N ILE A 87 -6.78 -18.92 12.38
CA ILE A 87 -6.48 -18.53 13.75
C ILE A 87 -4.99 -18.70 14.05
N THR A 88 -4.43 -19.86 13.75
CA THR A 88 -3.00 -20.17 13.91
C THR A 88 -2.13 -19.30 13.00
N PHE A 89 -2.54 -19.10 11.75
CA PHE A 89 -1.82 -18.25 10.80
C PHE A 89 -1.83 -16.78 11.24
N PHE A 90 -2.97 -16.26 11.70
CA PHE A 90 -3.07 -14.91 12.23
C PHE A 90 -2.18 -14.75 13.47
N ALA A 91 -2.30 -15.66 14.44
CA ALA A 91 -1.47 -15.68 15.66
C ALA A 91 0.03 -15.74 15.36
N ASN A 92 0.46 -16.40 14.29
CA ASN A 92 1.88 -16.51 13.93
C ASN A 92 2.43 -15.30 13.16
N HIS A 93 1.60 -14.47 12.53
CA HIS A 93 2.05 -13.40 11.62
C HIS A 93 1.61 -11.97 12.01
N PHE A 94 0.74 -11.80 13.01
CA PHE A 94 0.20 -10.47 13.33
C PHE A 94 1.25 -9.46 13.82
N GLU A 95 2.26 -9.90 14.58
CA GLU A 95 3.37 -9.04 15.05
C GLU A 95 4.18 -8.50 13.86
N THR A 96 4.65 -9.38 12.97
CA THR A 96 5.37 -8.99 11.75
C THR A 96 4.54 -8.08 10.83
N ALA A 97 3.23 -8.31 10.73
CA ALA A 97 2.32 -7.47 9.96
C ALA A 97 2.12 -6.09 10.60
N LEU A 98 2.05 -6.04 11.93
CA LEU A 98 1.92 -4.82 12.72
C LEU A 98 3.16 -3.93 12.57
N ASP A 99 4.34 -4.51 12.78
CA ASP A 99 5.62 -3.81 12.61
C ASP A 99 5.79 -3.31 11.18
N SER A 100 5.46 -4.16 10.19
CA SER A 100 5.47 -3.79 8.77
C SER A 100 4.52 -2.64 8.47
N TRP A 101 3.31 -2.65 9.03
CA TRP A 101 2.31 -1.59 8.87
C TRP A 101 2.78 -0.27 9.51
N ILE A 102 3.26 -0.31 10.76
CA ILE A 102 3.78 0.87 11.49
C ILE A 102 4.98 1.47 10.72
N SER A 103 5.95 0.63 10.35
CA SER A 103 7.14 0.99 9.57
C SER A 103 6.78 1.64 8.23
N ILE A 104 5.81 1.06 7.49
CA ILE A 104 5.28 1.64 6.25
C ILE A 104 4.58 2.98 6.52
N VAL A 105 3.71 3.08 7.53
CA VAL A 105 2.93 4.30 7.79
C VAL A 105 3.85 5.47 8.18
N ILE A 106 4.79 5.27 9.10
CA ILE A 106 5.73 6.30 9.54
C ILE A 106 6.53 6.82 8.33
N LYS A 107 7.11 5.93 7.53
CA LYS A 107 7.96 6.27 6.38
C LYS A 107 7.22 6.88 5.18
N THR A 108 5.88 6.87 5.18
CA THR A 108 5.05 7.30 4.04
C THR A 108 3.93 8.25 4.46
N THR A 109 4.06 8.93 5.60
CA THR A 109 3.13 9.98 6.02
C THR A 109 3.56 11.31 5.45
N ILE A 110 2.78 11.79 4.47
CA ILE A 110 2.87 13.15 3.96
C ILE A 110 2.17 14.08 4.98
N PRO A 111 2.85 15.10 5.55
CA PRO A 111 2.22 16.05 6.45
C PRO A 111 1.18 16.93 5.72
N ASP A 112 0.09 17.31 6.38
CA ASP A 112 -0.99 18.10 5.75
C ASP A 112 -0.58 19.55 5.38
N ASN A 113 0.62 20.00 5.78
CA ASN A 113 1.15 21.35 5.55
C ASN A 113 2.22 21.46 4.43
N VAL A 114 2.60 20.36 3.77
CA VAL A 114 3.51 20.41 2.61
C VAL A 114 2.76 20.67 1.30
N ALA A 115 3.44 21.22 0.30
CA ALA A 115 2.89 21.34 -1.05
C ALA A 115 2.88 19.98 -1.79
N SER A 116 2.01 19.83 -2.79
CA SER A 116 1.97 18.59 -3.60
C SER A 116 3.21 18.33 -4.46
N SER A 117 4.10 19.33 -4.59
CA SER A 117 5.42 19.23 -5.23
C SER A 117 6.57 18.95 -4.26
N ASP A 118 6.30 18.71 -2.98
CA ASP A 118 7.34 18.45 -1.98
C ASP A 118 8.03 17.09 -2.22
N PRO A 119 9.37 16.98 -2.14
CA PRO A 119 10.10 15.72 -2.33
C PRO A 119 9.62 14.56 -1.43
N CYS A 120 9.06 14.83 -0.24
CA CYS A 120 8.52 13.78 0.63
C CYS A 120 7.32 13.04 0.01
N VAL A 121 6.58 13.69 -0.91
CA VAL A 121 5.48 13.09 -1.67
C VAL A 121 6.01 12.03 -2.64
N LEU A 122 7.08 12.37 -3.38
CA LEU A 122 7.73 11.46 -4.32
C LEU A 122 8.39 10.29 -3.60
N ASN A 123 9.12 10.57 -2.51
CA ASN A 123 9.75 9.55 -1.66
C ASN A 123 8.71 8.58 -1.05
N SER A 124 7.59 9.10 -0.53
CA SER A 124 6.49 8.28 0.00
C SER A 124 5.97 7.27 -1.02
N PHE A 125 5.88 7.65 -2.30
CA PHE A 125 5.49 6.73 -3.37
C PHE A 125 6.59 5.72 -3.74
N GLN A 126 7.85 6.14 -3.78
CA GLN A 126 8.98 5.24 -4.08
C GLN A 126 9.13 4.13 -3.04
N LEU A 127 9.00 4.47 -1.76
CA LEU A 127 9.03 3.53 -0.64
C LEU A 127 7.86 2.53 -0.71
N LEU A 128 6.67 2.98 -1.10
CA LEU A 128 5.51 2.10 -1.30
C LEU A 128 5.67 1.18 -2.51
N ASP A 129 6.21 1.67 -3.63
CA ASP A 129 6.45 0.80 -4.78
C ASP A 129 7.51 -0.27 -4.49
N LYS A 130 8.60 0.07 -3.77
CA LYS A 130 9.57 -0.93 -3.31
C LYS A 130 8.89 -2.00 -2.45
N ALA A 131 8.22 -1.60 -1.37
CA ALA A 131 7.52 -2.53 -0.46
C ALA A 131 6.45 -3.39 -1.16
N ARG A 132 5.82 -2.85 -2.21
CA ARG A 132 4.87 -3.56 -3.07
C ARG A 132 5.54 -4.63 -3.96
N THR A 133 6.82 -4.45 -4.32
CA THR A 133 7.58 -5.36 -5.21
C THR A 133 8.54 -6.31 -4.48
N ASP A 134 8.72 -6.17 -3.17
CA ASP A 134 9.72 -6.87 -2.33
C ASP A 134 9.50 -8.40 -2.16
N GLY A 135 8.57 -8.99 -2.91
CA GLY A 135 8.27 -10.44 -2.91
C GLY A 135 7.31 -10.90 -1.81
N ASP A 136 7.35 -10.30 -0.62
CA ASP A 136 6.37 -10.62 0.44
C ASP A 136 4.95 -10.14 0.06
N LYS A 137 4.02 -11.09 0.03
CA LYS A 137 2.60 -10.87 -0.25
C LYS A 137 1.94 -10.07 0.88
N MET A 138 2.35 -10.26 2.14
CA MET A 138 1.78 -9.53 3.28
C MET A 138 2.21 -8.07 3.28
N LEU A 139 3.51 -7.79 3.14
CA LEU A 139 4.04 -6.45 2.94
C LEU A 139 3.41 -5.77 1.71
N SER A 140 3.26 -6.48 0.60
CA SER A 140 2.65 -5.93 -0.62
C SER A 140 1.18 -5.54 -0.43
N ARG A 141 0.38 -6.33 0.32
CA ARG A 141 -0.99 -5.97 0.73
C ARG A 141 -1.01 -4.69 1.56
N LEU A 142 -0.17 -4.60 2.58
CA LEU A 142 -0.06 -3.43 3.45
C LEU A 142 0.40 -2.17 2.68
N ALA A 143 1.35 -2.31 1.76
CA ALA A 143 1.80 -1.26 0.85
C ALA A 143 0.66 -0.80 -0.08
N TYR A 144 -0.14 -1.71 -0.62
CA TYR A 144 -1.33 -1.36 -1.43
C TYR A 144 -2.39 -0.61 -0.61
N ILE A 145 -2.69 -1.04 0.62
CA ILE A 145 -3.62 -0.32 1.52
C ILE A 145 -3.10 1.08 1.79
N ARG A 146 -1.80 1.22 2.10
CA ARG A 146 -1.18 2.52 2.38
C ARG A 146 -1.16 3.43 1.15
N LEU A 147 -0.91 2.87 -0.04
CA LEU A 147 -0.96 3.59 -1.31
C LEU A 147 -2.35 4.22 -1.55
N ALA A 148 -3.44 3.58 -1.14
CA ALA A 148 -4.78 4.16 -1.21
C ALA A 148 -4.92 5.40 -0.30
N TYR A 149 -4.39 5.35 0.92
CA TYR A 149 -4.40 6.48 1.86
C TYR A 149 -3.51 7.64 1.37
N VAL A 150 -2.29 7.36 0.91
CA VAL A 150 -1.38 8.37 0.35
C VAL A 150 -1.99 9.07 -0.87
N PHE A 151 -2.68 8.32 -1.75
CA PHE A 151 -3.42 8.91 -2.86
C PHE A 151 -4.58 9.83 -2.42
N GLU A 152 -5.18 9.61 -1.26
CA GLU A 152 -6.24 10.49 -0.73
C GLU A 152 -5.68 11.73 -0.05
N SER A 153 -4.65 11.61 0.79
CA SER A 153 -3.96 12.77 1.37
C SER A 153 -3.40 13.69 0.28
N LEU A 154 -2.71 13.15 -0.74
CA LEU A 154 -2.24 13.96 -1.85
C LEU A 154 -3.37 14.63 -2.64
N GLN A 155 -4.54 13.98 -2.78
CA GLN A 155 -5.70 14.62 -3.41
C GLN A 155 -6.33 15.74 -2.57
N LYS A 156 -6.16 15.72 -1.23
CA LYS A 156 -6.52 16.83 -0.32
C LYS A 156 -5.50 17.97 -0.43
N ILE A 157 -4.20 17.67 -0.42
CA ILE A 157 -3.12 18.66 -0.58
C ILE A 157 -3.26 19.38 -1.91
N VAL A 158 -3.41 18.66 -3.03
CA VAL A 158 -3.73 19.22 -4.37
C VAL A 158 -5.06 20.02 -4.40
N ALA A 159 -5.95 19.86 -3.40
CA ALA A 159 -7.11 20.73 -3.21
C ALA A 159 -6.78 22.02 -2.45
N SER A 160 -5.88 21.98 -1.45
CA SER A 160 -5.29 23.17 -0.81
C SER A 160 -4.52 24.00 -1.81
N ASP A 161 -3.50 23.43 -2.47
CA ASP A 161 -2.60 24.15 -3.37
C ASP A 161 -3.37 24.94 -4.44
N ARG A 162 -4.45 24.35 -5.00
CA ARG A 162 -5.29 25.06 -5.98
C ARG A 162 -6.17 26.15 -5.36
N ARG A 163 -6.67 25.98 -4.13
CA ARG A 163 -7.38 27.07 -3.42
C ARG A 163 -6.43 28.23 -3.11
N ASN A 164 -5.17 27.91 -2.82
CA ASN A 164 -4.10 28.86 -2.50
C ASN A 164 -3.43 29.47 -3.75
N GLY A 165 -3.92 29.17 -4.97
CA GLY A 165 -3.35 29.69 -6.22
C GLY A 165 -2.02 29.07 -6.68
N GLN A 166 -1.45 28.13 -5.91
CA GLN A 166 -0.16 27.49 -6.18
C GLN A 166 -0.18 26.51 -7.38
N LEU A 167 -1.36 26.15 -7.89
CA LEU A 167 -1.52 25.28 -9.06
C LEU A 167 -2.15 26.02 -10.26
N PRO A 168 -1.67 25.81 -11.50
CA PRO A 168 -2.18 26.49 -12.70
C PRO A 168 -3.69 26.33 -12.94
N ALA A 169 -4.24 27.33 -13.66
CA ALA A 169 -5.65 27.40 -14.03
C ALA A 169 -6.19 26.10 -14.64
N ARG A 170 -7.39 25.71 -14.21
CA ARG A 170 -7.92 24.34 -14.36
C ARG A 170 -8.26 23.98 -15.82
N ARG A 171 -7.36 23.24 -16.48
CA ARG A 171 -7.63 22.58 -17.78
C ARG A 171 -8.86 21.65 -17.68
N ARG A 172 -9.79 21.74 -18.64
CA ARG A 172 -11.05 20.96 -18.63
C ARG A 172 -10.75 19.45 -18.59
N GLY A 173 -11.32 18.75 -17.61
CA GLY A 173 -11.09 17.31 -17.38
C GLY A 173 -9.92 16.99 -16.46
N TYR A 174 -9.01 17.94 -16.21
CA TYR A 174 -7.94 17.78 -15.24
C TYR A 174 -8.49 18.01 -13.81
N ARG A 175 -8.28 17.05 -12.92
CA ARG A 175 -8.77 17.02 -11.53
C ARG A 175 -7.64 16.66 -10.56
N ASN A 176 -7.88 16.70 -9.25
CA ASN A 176 -6.87 16.35 -8.24
C ASN A 176 -6.32 14.93 -8.45
N ALA A 177 -7.20 13.96 -8.71
CA ALA A 177 -6.83 12.59 -9.11
C ALA A 177 -5.94 12.54 -10.36
N SER A 178 -6.05 13.51 -11.28
CA SER A 178 -5.16 13.61 -12.44
C SER A 178 -3.76 14.04 -12.03
N ILE A 179 -3.64 15.11 -11.25
CA ILE A 179 -2.35 15.62 -10.76
C ILE A 179 -1.67 14.60 -9.85
N ALA A 180 -2.38 14.00 -8.89
CA ALA A 180 -1.84 12.92 -8.05
C ALA A 180 -1.43 11.69 -8.87
N THR A 181 -2.08 11.42 -10.02
CA THR A 181 -1.63 10.39 -10.97
C THR A 181 -0.34 10.80 -11.68
N ASP A 182 -0.14 12.08 -12.00
CA ASP A 182 1.07 12.57 -12.67
C ASP A 182 2.28 12.58 -11.72
N ILE A 183 2.10 13.09 -10.49
CA ILE A 183 3.12 13.04 -9.41
C ILE A 183 3.54 11.59 -9.11
N TYR A 184 2.58 10.65 -9.10
CA TYR A 184 2.90 9.24 -8.90
C TYR A 184 3.60 8.57 -10.10
N ILE A 185 3.51 9.12 -11.32
CA ILE A 185 4.32 8.70 -12.48
C ILE A 185 5.74 9.29 -12.35
N GLU A 186 5.84 10.56 -11.97
CA GLU A 186 7.10 11.28 -11.74
C GLU A 186 7.95 10.65 -10.62
N ALA A 187 7.30 10.09 -9.60
CA ALA A 187 7.97 9.33 -8.55
C ALA A 187 8.64 8.02 -9.05
N GLN A 188 8.33 7.52 -10.25
CA GLN A 188 8.78 6.20 -10.70
C GLN A 188 10.19 6.23 -11.27
N GLN A 189 11.06 5.37 -10.74
CA GLN A 189 12.41 5.14 -11.29
C GLN A 189 12.38 4.48 -12.68
N ALA A 190 11.30 3.77 -13.01
CA ALA A 190 11.08 3.12 -14.31
C ALA A 190 9.90 3.75 -15.07
N VAL A 191 10.00 3.81 -16.41
CA VAL A 191 9.02 4.43 -17.31
C VAL A 191 7.63 3.78 -17.17
N THR A 192 6.80 4.33 -16.29
CA THR A 192 5.52 3.74 -15.88
C THR A 192 4.36 4.43 -16.61
N SER A 193 3.44 3.63 -17.17
CA SER A 193 2.33 4.20 -17.94
C SER A 193 1.19 4.73 -17.05
N ARG A 194 0.46 5.75 -17.54
CA ARG A 194 -0.77 6.22 -16.87
C ARG A 194 -1.87 5.16 -16.78
N ALA A 195 -1.83 4.13 -17.63
CA ALA A 195 -2.76 3.00 -17.55
C ALA A 195 -2.40 2.09 -16.37
N GLU A 196 -1.11 1.86 -16.15
CA GLU A 196 -0.58 1.05 -15.06
C GLU A 196 -0.76 1.73 -13.70
N VAL A 197 -0.48 3.02 -13.57
CA VAL A 197 -0.80 3.79 -12.35
C VAL A 197 -2.29 3.67 -11.98
N LYS A 198 -3.19 3.73 -12.97
CA LYS A 198 -4.63 3.54 -12.74
C LYS A 198 -4.97 2.10 -12.31
N LEU A 199 -4.17 1.11 -12.71
CA LEU A 199 -4.30 -0.26 -12.22
C LEU A 199 -3.79 -0.35 -10.77
N ARG A 200 -2.58 0.13 -10.47
CA ARG A 200 -2.01 0.14 -9.10
C ARG A 200 -2.94 0.85 -8.10
N ASN A 201 -3.48 2.03 -8.46
CA ASN A 201 -4.47 2.76 -7.64
C ASN A 201 -5.79 1.99 -7.46
N ARG A 202 -6.27 1.26 -8.48
CA ARG A 202 -7.46 0.40 -8.36
C ARG A 202 -7.19 -0.78 -7.42
N VAL A 203 -6.04 -1.42 -7.53
CA VAL A 203 -5.63 -2.54 -6.66
C VAL A 203 -5.49 -2.06 -5.22
N ALA A 204 -4.89 -0.89 -5.00
CA ALA A 204 -4.80 -0.21 -3.71
C ALA A 204 -6.18 0.00 -3.05
N ARG A 205 -7.14 0.57 -3.77
CA ARG A 205 -8.53 0.75 -3.29
C ARG A 205 -9.19 -0.58 -2.91
N ARG A 206 -9.06 -1.60 -3.77
CA ARG A 206 -9.62 -2.93 -3.52
C ARG A 206 -9.04 -3.58 -2.27
N TRP A 207 -7.73 -3.45 -2.06
CA TRP A 207 -7.08 -3.91 -0.84
C TRP A 207 -7.54 -3.17 0.41
N ARG A 208 -7.77 -1.86 0.32
CA ARG A 208 -8.37 -1.09 1.43
C ARG A 208 -9.82 -1.50 1.74
N ILE A 209 -10.63 -1.83 0.73
CA ILE A 209 -11.99 -2.37 0.93
C ILE A 209 -11.92 -3.74 1.60
N LEU A 210 -11.03 -4.63 1.12
CA LEU A 210 -10.81 -5.96 1.71
C LEU A 210 -10.21 -5.91 3.12
N ALA A 211 -9.43 -4.89 3.46
CA ALA A 211 -8.98 -4.68 4.85
C ALA A 211 -10.15 -4.45 5.83
N GLY A 212 -11.30 -3.99 5.35
CA GLY A 212 -12.50 -3.84 6.16
C GLY A 212 -12.25 -3.01 7.43
N PRO A 213 -12.36 -3.58 8.64
CA PRO A 213 -12.18 -2.87 9.90
C PRO A 213 -10.72 -2.55 10.25
N SER A 214 -9.72 -3.17 9.61
CA SER A 214 -8.32 -3.03 10.02
C SER A 214 -7.33 -3.37 8.89
N PRO A 215 -6.27 -2.56 8.66
CA PRO A 215 -5.17 -2.93 7.76
C PRO A 215 -4.54 -4.30 8.08
N ILE A 216 -4.53 -4.70 9.35
CA ILE A 216 -3.97 -5.97 9.84
C ILE A 216 -4.89 -7.16 9.52
N PHE A 217 -6.17 -6.93 9.22
CA PHE A 217 -7.14 -7.99 8.89
C PHE A 217 -6.73 -8.78 7.63
N VAL A 218 -5.93 -8.20 6.72
CA VAL A 218 -5.56 -8.87 5.45
C VAL A 218 -4.65 -10.11 5.59
N ILE A 219 -4.20 -10.43 6.80
CA ILE A 219 -3.52 -11.69 7.12
C ILE A 219 -4.45 -12.89 6.87
N ILE A 220 -5.78 -12.75 7.06
CA ILE A 220 -6.71 -13.88 6.93
C ILE A 220 -6.86 -14.39 5.49
N TYR A 221 -6.39 -13.62 4.50
CA TYR A 221 -6.66 -13.91 3.09
C TYR A 221 -5.68 -14.92 2.48
N SER A 222 -6.24 -15.90 1.78
CA SER A 222 -5.52 -16.83 0.92
C SER A 222 -4.93 -16.12 -0.30
N GLU A 223 -4.21 -16.86 -1.15
CA GLU A 223 -3.72 -16.34 -2.43
C GLU A 223 -4.83 -16.20 -3.50
N VAL A 224 -6.03 -16.75 -3.25
CA VAL A 224 -7.14 -16.62 -4.20
C VAL A 224 -7.61 -15.18 -4.32
N VAL A 225 -7.57 -14.41 -3.21
CA VAL A 225 -7.97 -12.99 -3.23
C VAL A 225 -7.00 -12.12 -4.05
N GLU A 226 -5.73 -12.51 -4.24
CA GLU A 226 -4.80 -11.80 -5.13
C GLU A 226 -5.36 -11.68 -6.54
N ARG A 227 -5.96 -12.77 -7.04
CA ARG A 227 -6.59 -12.83 -8.36
C ARG A 227 -7.87 -12.00 -8.44
N LEU A 228 -8.50 -11.71 -7.31
CA LEU A 228 -9.66 -10.82 -7.20
C LEU A 228 -9.25 -9.34 -7.15
N ALA A 229 -8.27 -9.00 -6.30
CA ALA A 229 -7.75 -7.64 -6.16
C ALA A 229 -7.13 -7.16 -7.49
N ASN A 230 -6.23 -7.97 -8.08
CA ASN A 230 -5.48 -7.63 -9.29
C ASN A 230 -6.28 -7.71 -10.61
N ARG A 231 -7.56 -8.12 -10.60
CA ARG A 231 -8.38 -8.30 -11.81
C ARG A 231 -8.51 -7.00 -12.62
N THR A 232 -7.97 -6.96 -13.84
CA THR A 232 -8.05 -5.80 -14.74
C THR A 232 -9.47 -5.45 -15.18
N SER A 233 -10.41 -6.39 -15.06
CA SER A 233 -11.83 -6.21 -15.42
C SER A 233 -12.61 -5.33 -14.43
N ILE A 234 -13.62 -4.64 -14.98
CA ILE A 234 -14.59 -3.78 -14.26
C ILE A 234 -15.81 -4.61 -13.80
N LYS A 235 -15.94 -5.88 -14.22
CA LYS A 235 -17.11 -6.74 -13.95
C LYS A 235 -17.49 -6.90 -12.47
N ASN A 236 -16.53 -6.74 -11.55
CA ASN A 236 -16.78 -6.61 -10.13
C ASN A 236 -16.89 -5.10 -9.79
N THR A 237 -18.10 -4.62 -9.53
CA THR A 237 -18.35 -3.25 -9.04
C THR A 237 -17.69 -3.05 -7.67
N GLU A 238 -17.29 -1.82 -7.33
CA GLU A 238 -16.73 -1.47 -6.01
C GLU A 238 -17.66 -1.96 -4.87
N ARG A 239 -18.97 -1.76 -5.05
CA ARG A 239 -20.08 -2.26 -4.20
C ARG A 239 -20.14 -3.78 -4.02
N GLU A 240 -19.75 -4.56 -5.02
CA GLU A 240 -19.72 -6.04 -4.89
C GLU A 240 -18.55 -6.49 -4.03
N LEU A 241 -17.43 -5.73 -4.06
CA LEU A 241 -16.29 -5.98 -3.19
C LEU A 241 -16.55 -5.50 -1.76
N GLU A 242 -17.29 -4.39 -1.58
CA GLU A 242 -17.79 -3.92 -0.28
C GLU A 242 -18.70 -4.98 0.38
N GLN A 243 -19.67 -5.52 -0.36
CA GLN A 243 -20.52 -6.61 0.13
C GLN A 243 -19.67 -7.84 0.49
N LEU A 244 -18.77 -8.27 -0.40
CA LEU A 244 -17.92 -9.43 -0.17
C LEU A 244 -16.98 -9.26 1.04
N ALA A 245 -16.46 -8.05 1.27
CA ALA A 245 -15.66 -7.73 2.45
C ALA A 245 -16.52 -7.77 3.73
N SER A 246 -17.75 -7.24 3.68
CA SER A 246 -18.72 -7.35 4.78
C SER A 246 -19.06 -8.81 5.08
N ASP A 247 -19.36 -9.62 4.06
CA ASP A 247 -19.67 -11.05 4.20
C ASP A 247 -18.49 -11.80 4.85
N ILE A 248 -17.25 -11.48 4.46
CA ILE A 248 -16.04 -12.07 5.03
C ILE A 248 -15.82 -11.64 6.49
N VAL A 249 -16.05 -10.38 6.85
CA VAL A 249 -15.95 -9.90 8.23
C VAL A 249 -17.03 -10.54 9.12
N GLN A 250 -18.24 -10.75 8.60
CA GLN A 250 -19.35 -11.40 9.33
C GLN A 250 -19.13 -12.90 9.55
N ASN A 251 -18.45 -13.60 8.62
CA ASN A 251 -18.16 -15.03 8.73
C ASN A 251 -16.77 -15.34 9.32
N ALA A 252 -15.94 -14.33 9.59
CA ALA A 252 -14.64 -14.52 10.24
C ALA A 252 -14.79 -14.83 11.75
N PRO A 253 -13.92 -15.66 12.36
CA PRO A 253 -13.97 -15.90 13.80
C PRO A 253 -13.83 -14.61 14.60
N ALA A 254 -14.78 -14.34 15.50
CA ALA A 254 -14.90 -13.05 16.19
C ALA A 254 -13.64 -12.63 16.95
N ARG A 255 -12.83 -13.59 17.46
CA ARG A 255 -11.51 -13.31 18.08
C ARG A 255 -10.54 -12.62 17.11
N ILE A 256 -10.51 -13.00 15.84
CA ILE A 256 -9.64 -12.37 14.83
C ILE A 256 -10.13 -10.97 14.48
N VAL A 257 -11.44 -10.76 14.36
CA VAL A 257 -12.00 -9.43 14.10
C VAL A 257 -11.62 -8.47 15.22
N LYS A 258 -11.87 -8.85 16.49
CA LYS A 258 -11.47 -8.09 17.68
C LYS A 258 -9.97 -7.84 17.75
N ALA A 259 -9.14 -8.87 17.59
CA ALA A 259 -7.68 -8.75 17.59
C ALA A 259 -7.20 -7.77 16.51
N SER A 260 -7.71 -7.87 15.27
CA SER A 260 -7.32 -6.96 14.19
C SER A 260 -7.66 -5.49 14.48
N GLN A 261 -8.75 -5.21 15.19
CA GLN A 261 -9.16 -3.86 15.60
C GLN A 261 -8.31 -3.33 16.76
N LEU A 262 -8.01 -4.17 17.75
CA LEU A 262 -7.11 -3.83 18.86
C LEU A 262 -5.70 -3.53 18.35
N LEU A 263 -5.17 -4.38 17.47
CA LEU A 263 -3.85 -4.19 16.84
C LEU A 263 -3.79 -2.93 15.96
N ALA A 264 -4.88 -2.57 15.25
CA ALA A 264 -4.96 -1.29 14.54
C ALA A 264 -4.93 -0.09 15.51
N THR A 265 -5.64 -0.19 16.64
CA THR A 265 -5.64 0.85 17.69
C THR A 265 -4.26 1.01 18.32
N MET A 266 -3.56 -0.10 18.60
CA MET A 266 -2.18 -0.12 19.09
C MET A 266 -1.20 0.49 18.06
N ALA A 267 -1.37 0.18 16.77
CA ALA A 267 -0.61 0.82 15.69
C ALA A 267 -0.83 2.33 15.67
N GLU A 268 -2.09 2.79 15.67
CA GLU A 268 -2.39 4.22 15.63
C GLU A 268 -1.87 4.96 16.87
N TYR A 269 -1.88 4.33 18.05
CA TYR A 269 -1.25 4.89 19.23
C TYR A 269 0.26 5.04 19.03
N ALA A 270 0.98 3.94 18.71
CA ALA A 270 2.43 3.93 18.51
C ALA A 270 2.91 4.94 17.45
N ILE A 271 2.17 5.04 16.33
CA ILE A 271 2.44 5.98 15.23
C ILE A 271 2.30 7.44 15.68
N ARG A 272 1.32 7.75 16.55
CA ARG A 272 1.04 9.12 17.02
C ARG A 272 1.90 9.54 18.22
N SER A 273 2.27 8.60 19.10
CA SER A 273 3.10 8.86 20.29
C SER A 273 4.60 8.72 20.02
N HIS A 274 4.99 8.17 18.86
CA HIS A 274 6.35 7.75 18.52
C HIS A 274 6.95 6.73 19.51
N GLN A 275 6.09 5.92 20.15
CA GLN A 275 6.49 4.87 21.09
C GLN A 275 6.46 3.48 20.44
N SER A 276 7.15 2.51 21.04
CA SER A 276 7.00 1.09 20.72
C SER A 276 5.61 0.57 21.10
N VAL A 277 5.17 -0.50 20.44
CA VAL A 277 3.95 -1.23 20.81
C VAL A 277 4.16 -1.94 22.17
N ASP A 278 3.11 -2.01 22.98
CA ASP A 278 3.10 -2.75 24.24
C ASP A 278 3.18 -4.27 23.99
N VAL A 279 4.31 -4.86 24.38
CA VAL A 279 4.60 -6.30 24.24
C VAL A 279 3.70 -7.17 25.12
N GLY A 280 3.28 -6.68 26.29
CA GLY A 280 2.34 -7.39 27.17
C GLY A 280 0.97 -7.55 26.51
N LEU A 281 0.47 -6.50 25.87
CA LEU A 281 -0.76 -6.57 25.08
C LEU A 281 -0.65 -7.48 23.84
N LEU A 282 0.52 -7.53 23.18
CA LEU A 282 0.75 -8.48 22.08
C LEU A 282 0.71 -9.94 22.57
N ILE A 283 1.32 -10.22 23.73
CA ILE A 283 1.25 -11.55 24.37
C ILE A 283 -0.20 -11.90 24.74
N GLN A 284 -0.97 -10.96 25.31
CA GLN A 284 -2.39 -11.17 25.61
C GLN A 284 -3.21 -11.48 24.34
N VAL A 285 -3.03 -10.71 23.26
CA VAL A 285 -3.70 -10.96 21.97
C VAL A 285 -3.37 -12.35 21.43
N ARG A 286 -2.10 -12.79 21.52
CA ARG A 286 -1.66 -14.14 21.12
C ARG A 286 -2.30 -15.23 21.98
N GLN A 287 -2.46 -15.01 23.29
CA GLN A 287 -3.12 -15.93 24.21
C GLN A 287 -4.64 -16.01 23.94
N GLU A 288 -5.34 -14.89 23.79
CA GLU A 288 -6.78 -14.86 23.45
C GLU A 288 -7.08 -15.48 22.07
N LEU A 289 -6.14 -15.38 21.13
CA LEU A 289 -6.26 -16.04 19.83
C LEU A 289 -6.12 -17.55 19.91
N LEU A 290 -5.30 -18.10 20.80
CA LEU A 290 -4.97 -19.54 20.85
C LEU A 290 -5.66 -20.33 21.99
N GLY A 291 -6.10 -19.66 23.06
CA GLY A 291 -6.63 -20.25 24.29
C GLY A 291 -8.13 -20.52 24.32
N GLY A 292 -8.76 -20.85 23.18
CA GLY A 292 -10.20 -21.12 23.06
C GLY A 292 -10.63 -21.56 21.67
#